data_AF-A0A2P8CPI1-F1
#
_entry.id   AF-A0A2P8CPI1-F1
#
_cell.length_a   1.000
_cell.length_b   1.000
_cell.length_c   1.000
_cell.angle_alpha   90.00
_cell.angle_beta   90.00
_cell.angle_gamma   90.00
#
_symmetry.space_group_name_H-M   'P 1'
#
loop_
_entity.id
_entity.type
_entity.pdbx_description
1 polymer ?
#
loop_
_entity_poly.entity_id
_entity_poly.type
_entity_poly.pdbx_seq_one_letter_code
_entity_poly.pdbx_strand_id
1 'polypeptide(L)'
;MKNTIRILLTLVLIPVLGFCKRQSLTQREKQVLGAYYNLGPNKLSGTSLILKPDHTFEYNEGSDLSVYHCLGKWSLKRDTLTLNSAISKNDIPIKVKEEVIDSISDYIAFDWINNLDNDAMVATLSFNSDTSIKCDPLMGTDCMMKIGSVDSILVQLGNYAKSKWYTVRDKKINKLSVTVLVHEILDKYSFLEEEKYLYKNGNLVRVYRDSDAKQSLTLKKVKQQKNE
;
A
#
# COMPACT_ATOMS: atom_id res chain seq x y z
N MET A 1 18.51 -66.10 47.19
CA MET A 1 19.75 -65.32 47.33
C MET A 1 19.42 -63.85 47.22
N LYS A 2 20.06 -63.06 48.08
CA LYS A 2 19.85 -61.63 48.36
C LYS A 2 20.06 -60.74 47.13
N ASN A 3 19.23 -59.71 46.95
CA ASN A 3 19.68 -58.32 47.12
C ASN A 3 18.53 -57.32 46.95
N THR A 4 18.31 -56.56 48.01
CA THR A 4 17.47 -55.36 48.08
C THR A 4 18.30 -54.16 47.64
N ILE A 5 17.81 -53.33 46.71
CA ILE A 5 18.28 -51.95 46.56
C ILE A 5 17.07 -51.02 46.37
N ARG A 6 16.79 -50.22 47.40
CA ARG A 6 16.02 -48.97 47.35
C ARG A 6 16.99 -47.85 47.00
N ILE A 7 16.79 -47.11 45.91
CA ILE A 7 17.31 -45.74 45.73
C ILE A 7 16.27 -44.99 44.87
N LEU A 8 15.42 -44.17 45.50
CA LEU A 8 15.58 -42.73 45.77
C LEU A 8 15.19 -41.89 44.55
N LEU A 9 13.98 -41.34 44.62
CA LEU A 9 13.53 -40.20 43.81
C LEU A 9 14.50 -39.04 44.03
N THR A 10 15.02 -38.45 42.96
CA THR A 10 15.55 -37.08 43.01
C THR A 10 15.01 -36.33 41.81
N LEU A 11 13.98 -35.52 42.06
CA LEU A 11 13.58 -34.43 41.19
C LEU A 11 14.80 -33.54 40.98
N VAL A 12 15.32 -33.49 39.76
CA VAL A 12 16.13 -32.35 39.33
C VAL A 12 15.19 -31.43 38.56
N LEU A 13 14.76 -30.38 39.26
CA LEU A 13 14.22 -29.17 38.67
C LEU A 13 15.24 -28.67 37.65
N ILE A 14 14.95 -28.80 36.37
CA ILE A 14 15.66 -28.05 35.33
C ILE A 14 15.14 -26.62 35.45
N PRO A 15 15.95 -25.64 35.88
CA PRO A 15 15.59 -24.25 35.63
C PRO A 15 15.61 -24.09 34.12
N VAL A 16 14.43 -24.04 33.50
CA VAL A 16 14.28 -23.39 32.20
C VAL A 16 14.49 -21.91 32.49
N LEU A 17 15.75 -21.53 32.67
CA LEU A 17 16.20 -20.18 32.37
C LEU A 17 15.83 -20.00 30.91
N GLY A 18 14.71 -19.31 30.71
CA GLY A 18 14.40 -18.65 29.46
C GLY A 18 15.56 -17.72 29.17
N PHE A 19 16.61 -18.26 28.56
CA PHE A 19 17.41 -17.52 27.61
C PHE A 19 16.40 -17.05 26.58
N CYS A 20 15.90 -15.85 26.79
CA CYS A 20 15.40 -15.00 25.73
C CYS A 20 16.58 -14.92 24.76
N LYS A 21 16.62 -15.86 23.81
CA LYS A 21 17.53 -15.80 22.67
C LYS A 21 17.21 -14.45 22.07
N ARG A 22 18.12 -13.50 22.31
CA ARG A 22 18.22 -12.24 21.60
C ARG A 22 18.22 -12.64 20.14
N GLN A 23 17.04 -12.59 19.51
CA GLN A 23 16.90 -12.90 18.09
C GLN A 23 17.86 -11.93 17.42
N SER A 24 18.92 -12.48 16.83
CA SER A 24 19.85 -11.71 16.03
C SER A 24 19.02 -10.97 15.00
N LEU A 25 19.12 -9.65 15.02
CA LEU A 25 18.45 -8.75 14.09
C LEU A 25 18.55 -9.32 12.67
N THR A 26 17.41 -9.56 12.05
CA THR A 26 17.36 -10.16 10.72
C THR A 26 18.16 -9.30 9.73
N GLN A 27 18.73 -9.95 8.72
CA GLN A 27 19.60 -9.37 7.68
C GLN A 27 18.99 -8.12 6.96
N ARG A 28 17.68 -7.85 7.13
CA ARG A 28 16.98 -6.63 6.71
C ARG A 28 17.53 -5.34 7.32
N GLU A 29 18.08 -5.38 8.53
CA GLU A 29 18.57 -4.15 9.20
C GLU A 29 19.90 -3.62 8.65
N LYS A 30 20.60 -4.38 7.80
CA LYS A 30 21.88 -3.94 7.17
C LYS A 30 21.69 -3.04 5.94
N GLN A 31 20.48 -2.62 5.59
CA GLN A 31 20.18 -1.93 4.31
C GLN A 31 19.38 -0.63 4.45
N VAL A 32 19.60 0.16 5.52
CA VAL A 32 18.92 1.46 5.71
C VAL A 32 19.94 2.60 5.66
N LEU A 33 19.77 3.52 4.70
CA LEU A 33 20.57 4.75 4.57
C LEU A 33 20.16 5.78 5.63
N GLY A 34 18.87 5.86 5.93
CA GLY A 34 18.33 6.71 6.97
C GLY A 34 16.90 6.35 7.29
N ALA A 35 16.59 6.28 8.59
CA ALA A 35 15.23 6.18 9.09
C ALA A 35 14.87 7.51 9.74
N TYR A 36 13.68 8.01 9.44
CA TYR A 36 13.16 9.27 9.93
C TYR A 36 11.76 9.07 10.49
N TYR A 37 11.43 9.82 11.53
CA TYR A 37 10.12 9.73 12.17
C TYR A 37 9.62 11.08 12.67
N ASN A 38 8.31 11.26 12.65
CA ASN A 38 7.61 12.32 13.36
C ASN A 38 6.45 11.68 14.12
N LEU A 39 6.25 12.10 15.37
CA LEU A 39 5.09 11.71 16.16
C LEU A 39 4.24 12.96 16.37
N GLY A 40 2.93 12.82 16.19
CA GLY A 40 1.96 13.85 16.52
C GLY A 40 1.94 14.17 18.02
N PRO A 41 1.26 15.26 18.44
CA PRO A 41 1.29 15.75 19.81
C PRO A 41 0.95 14.69 20.88
N ASN A 42 0.03 13.78 20.55
CA ASN A 42 -0.45 12.73 21.46
C ASN A 42 0.24 11.39 21.24
N LYS A 43 1.22 11.30 20.32
CA LYS A 43 1.88 10.05 19.89
C LYS A 43 0.96 8.97 19.31
N LEU A 44 -0.33 9.26 19.13
CA LEU A 44 -1.32 8.39 18.49
C LEU A 44 -1.30 8.46 16.97
N SER A 45 -0.48 9.36 16.43
CA SER A 45 -0.24 9.49 14.99
C SER A 45 1.22 9.76 14.72
N GLY A 46 1.67 9.40 13.53
CA GLY A 46 3.02 9.63 13.12
C GLY A 46 3.25 9.42 11.65
N THR A 47 4.44 9.83 11.24
CA THR A 47 4.99 9.60 9.91
C THR A 47 6.34 8.93 10.08
N SER A 48 6.60 7.89 9.31
CA SER A 48 7.90 7.23 9.22
C SER A 48 8.36 7.18 7.77
N LEU A 49 9.67 7.36 7.57
CA LEU A 49 10.30 7.28 6.26
C LEU A 49 11.61 6.51 6.40
N ILE A 50 11.76 5.44 5.64
CA ILE A 50 12.97 4.64 5.54
C ILE A 50 13.52 4.81 4.13
N LEU A 51 14.74 5.34 4.02
CA LEU A 51 15.49 5.43 2.77
C LEU A 51 16.46 4.26 2.68
N LYS A 52 16.44 3.55 1.55
CA LYS A 52 17.32 2.41 1.27
C LYS A 52 18.44 2.79 0.28
N PRO A 53 19.60 2.10 0.31
CA PRO A 53 20.73 2.37 -0.59
C PRO A 53 20.44 2.19 -2.08
N ASP A 54 19.42 1.40 -2.45
CA ASP A 54 19.01 1.14 -3.83
C ASP A 54 18.10 2.24 -4.41
N HIS A 55 18.07 3.42 -3.78
CA HIS A 55 17.20 4.54 -4.12
C HIS A 55 15.69 4.27 -3.98
N THR A 56 15.30 3.24 -3.21
CA THR A 56 13.90 3.01 -2.85
C THR A 56 13.58 3.49 -1.42
N PHE A 57 12.31 3.75 -1.15
CA PHE A 57 11.84 4.13 0.18
C PHE A 57 10.61 3.35 0.64
N GLU A 58 10.43 3.30 1.95
CA GLU A 58 9.17 2.93 2.61
C GLU A 58 8.69 4.13 3.42
N TYR A 59 7.46 4.56 3.18
CA TYR A 59 6.83 5.68 3.88
C TYR A 59 5.53 5.20 4.50
N ASN A 60 5.30 5.52 5.76
CA ASN A 60 4.03 5.27 6.42
C ASN A 60 3.58 6.52 7.13
N GLU A 61 2.28 6.79 7.09
CA GLU A 61 1.66 7.88 7.84
C GLU A 61 0.29 7.46 8.36
N GLY A 62 -0.10 8.01 9.49
CA GLY A 62 -1.44 7.77 10.01
C GLY A 62 -1.44 7.66 11.52
N SER A 63 -2.42 6.93 12.04
CA SER A 63 -2.66 6.71 13.46
C SER A 63 -2.69 5.22 13.78
N ASP A 64 -2.82 4.92 15.07
CA ASP A 64 -3.02 3.57 15.59
C ASP A 64 -4.27 2.88 14.98
N LEU A 65 -5.22 3.65 14.44
CA LEU A 65 -6.46 3.15 13.82
C LEU A 65 -6.38 3.01 12.30
N SER A 66 -5.56 3.81 11.64
CA SER A 66 -5.41 3.77 10.18
C SER A 66 -4.01 4.19 9.78
N VAL A 67 -3.29 3.27 9.15
CA VAL A 67 -1.94 3.49 8.63
C VAL A 67 -2.02 3.44 7.11
N TYR A 68 -1.61 4.52 6.49
CA TYR A 68 -1.35 4.59 5.06
C TYR A 68 0.13 4.29 4.81
N HIS A 69 0.42 3.64 3.69
CA HIS A 69 1.75 3.25 3.29
C HIS A 69 2.05 3.72 1.87
N CYS A 70 3.32 3.88 1.53
CA CYS A 70 3.78 4.25 0.21
C CYS A 70 5.17 3.68 -0.02
N LEU A 71 5.35 3.04 -1.17
CA LEU A 71 6.64 2.59 -1.65
C LEU A 71 7.02 3.41 -2.88
N GLY A 72 8.31 3.57 -3.15
CA GLY A 72 8.71 4.33 -4.31
C GLY A 72 10.20 4.53 -4.43
N LYS A 73 10.56 5.52 -5.25
CA LYS A 73 11.93 5.94 -5.48
C LYS A 73 12.20 7.30 -4.85
N TRP A 74 13.40 7.47 -4.34
CA TRP A 74 13.87 8.75 -3.85
C TRP A 74 15.09 9.24 -4.62
N SER A 75 15.25 10.55 -4.67
CA SER A 75 16.46 11.19 -5.18
C SER A 75 16.86 12.33 -4.24
N LEU A 76 18.17 12.57 -4.13
CA LEU A 76 18.71 13.68 -3.36
C LEU A 76 19.52 14.55 -4.31
N LYS A 77 19.10 15.81 -4.48
CA LYS A 77 19.84 16.81 -5.25
C LYS A 77 20.18 17.97 -4.32
N ARG A 78 21.48 18.16 -4.08
CA ARG A 78 22.00 19.08 -3.05
C ARG A 78 21.41 18.70 -1.67
N ASP A 79 20.59 19.57 -1.10
CA ASP A 79 19.91 19.40 0.19
C ASP A 79 18.43 19.01 0.04
N THR A 80 17.94 18.80 -1.18
CA THR A 80 16.54 18.50 -1.43
C THR A 80 16.34 17.02 -1.75
N LEU A 81 15.69 16.31 -0.83
CA LEU A 81 15.17 14.95 -1.02
C LEU A 81 13.83 15.04 -1.74
N THR A 82 13.65 14.26 -2.80
CA THR A 82 12.37 14.14 -3.53
C THR A 82 11.92 12.68 -3.51
N LEU A 83 10.66 12.45 -3.13
CA LEU A 83 10.02 11.13 -3.10
C LEU A 83 8.98 11.05 -4.22
N ASN A 84 9.02 9.93 -4.96
CA ASN A 84 8.06 9.58 -5.98
C ASN A 84 7.56 8.16 -5.72
N SER A 85 6.26 8.04 -5.45
CA SER A 85 5.57 6.76 -5.26
C SER A 85 5.71 5.87 -6.50
N ALA A 86 5.75 4.56 -6.29
CA ALA A 86 5.91 3.57 -7.36
C ALA A 86 4.69 3.52 -8.29
N ILE A 87 3.52 3.83 -7.74
CA ILE A 87 2.23 3.84 -8.41
C ILE A 87 1.77 5.29 -8.52
N SER A 88 1.36 5.72 -9.72
CA SER A 88 0.82 7.06 -9.97
C SER A 88 -0.67 7.12 -9.65
N LYS A 89 -1.14 8.21 -9.02
CA LYS A 89 -2.55 8.35 -8.66
C LYS A 89 -3.47 8.40 -9.88
N ASN A 90 -2.98 8.96 -10.98
CA ASN A 90 -3.78 9.26 -12.17
C ASN A 90 -3.51 8.30 -13.34
N ASP A 91 -2.75 7.23 -13.11
CA ASP A 91 -2.38 6.26 -14.14
C ASP A 91 -2.26 4.86 -13.52
N ILE A 92 -3.31 4.43 -12.83
CA ILE A 92 -3.38 3.09 -12.25
C ILE A 92 -3.38 2.04 -13.37
N PRO A 93 -2.40 1.13 -13.41
CA PRO A 93 -2.31 0.14 -14.48
C PRO A 93 -3.39 -0.92 -14.28
N ILE A 94 -4.18 -1.17 -15.32
CA ILE A 94 -5.25 -2.18 -15.31
C ILE A 94 -5.12 -3.14 -16.48
N LYS A 95 -5.64 -4.35 -16.29
CA LYS A 95 -5.92 -5.33 -17.33
C LYS A 95 -7.42 -5.58 -17.35
N VAL A 96 -7.99 -5.54 -18.55
CA VAL A 96 -9.41 -5.83 -18.77
C VAL A 96 -9.51 -7.13 -19.56
N LYS A 97 -10.38 -8.03 -19.10
CA LYS A 97 -10.75 -9.25 -19.80
C LYS A 97 -12.18 -9.06 -20.32
N GLU A 98 -12.31 -9.15 -21.63
CA GLU A 98 -13.56 -9.05 -22.37
C GLU A 98 -14.01 -10.46 -22.73
N GLU A 99 -15.22 -10.86 -22.33
CA GLU A 99 -15.75 -12.21 -22.56
C GLU A 99 -17.17 -12.18 -23.12
N VAL A 100 -17.45 -13.17 -23.96
CA VAL A 100 -18.80 -13.56 -24.37
C VAL A 100 -19.09 -14.90 -23.69
N ILE A 101 -20.01 -14.89 -22.75
CA ILE A 101 -20.48 -16.07 -22.03
C ILE A 101 -21.90 -16.42 -22.48
N ASP A 102 -22.31 -17.67 -22.35
CA ASP A 102 -23.70 -18.06 -22.60
C ASP A 102 -24.58 -17.45 -21.50
N SER A 103 -25.35 -16.42 -21.87
CA SER A 103 -26.23 -15.67 -20.96
C SER A 103 -27.50 -15.27 -21.69
N ILE A 104 -28.63 -15.33 -20.98
CA ILE A 104 -29.93 -14.83 -21.46
C ILE A 104 -30.13 -13.33 -21.17
N SER A 105 -29.14 -12.66 -20.57
CA SER A 105 -29.20 -11.24 -20.23
C SER A 105 -28.78 -10.36 -21.40
N ASP A 106 -29.52 -9.28 -21.64
CA ASP A 106 -29.15 -8.21 -22.58
C ASP A 106 -28.14 -7.20 -21.98
N TYR A 107 -27.67 -7.46 -20.76
CA TYR A 107 -26.76 -6.59 -20.01
C TYR A 107 -25.37 -7.21 -19.81
N ILE A 108 -24.37 -6.35 -19.67
CA ILE A 108 -22.99 -6.72 -19.36
C ILE A 108 -22.88 -7.02 -17.86
N ALA A 109 -22.35 -8.18 -17.53
CA ALA A 109 -21.94 -8.52 -16.17
C ALA A 109 -20.55 -7.93 -15.88
N PHE A 110 -20.43 -7.21 -14.77
CA PHE A 110 -19.14 -6.70 -14.28
C PHE A 110 -18.69 -7.55 -13.09
N ASP A 111 -17.51 -8.16 -13.18
CA ASP A 111 -16.91 -8.82 -12.02
C ASP A 111 -16.38 -7.78 -11.02
N TRP A 112 -16.12 -8.23 -9.80
CA TRP A 112 -15.37 -7.45 -8.82
C TRP A 112 -14.01 -7.04 -9.38
N ILE A 113 -13.57 -5.84 -8.98
CA ILE A 113 -12.28 -5.30 -9.39
C ILE A 113 -11.24 -5.81 -8.38
N ASN A 114 -10.32 -6.63 -8.86
CA ASN A 114 -9.33 -7.30 -7.99
C ASN A 114 -7.90 -6.84 -8.29
N ASN A 115 -7.00 -6.97 -7.32
CA ASN A 115 -5.55 -6.82 -7.53
C ASN A 115 -4.94 -8.11 -8.13
N LEU A 116 -3.61 -8.18 -8.28
CA LEU A 116 -2.92 -9.38 -8.79
C LEU A 116 -3.03 -10.60 -7.86
N ASP A 117 -3.27 -10.37 -6.58
CA ASP A 117 -3.42 -11.40 -5.55
C ASP A 117 -4.88 -11.83 -5.35
N ASN A 118 -5.78 -11.34 -6.22
CA ASN A 118 -7.22 -11.59 -6.23
C ASN A 118 -7.97 -11.02 -5.01
N ASP A 119 -7.39 -10.03 -4.33
CA ASP A 119 -8.09 -9.24 -3.32
C ASP A 119 -9.05 -8.25 -4.00
N ALA A 120 -10.31 -8.27 -3.58
CA ALA A 120 -11.31 -7.32 -4.03
C ALA A 120 -10.99 -5.90 -3.52
N MET A 121 -11.11 -4.91 -4.40
CA MET A 121 -10.86 -3.51 -4.09
C MET A 121 -12.13 -2.68 -4.19
N VAL A 122 -12.24 -1.69 -3.29
CA VAL A 122 -13.31 -0.69 -3.37
C VAL A 122 -13.07 0.19 -4.59
N ALA A 123 -13.91 0.04 -5.61
CA ALA A 123 -13.72 0.70 -6.89
C ALA A 123 -15.03 0.89 -7.65
N THR A 124 -15.11 1.98 -8.41
CA THR A 124 -16.22 2.30 -9.31
C THR A 124 -15.75 2.33 -10.76
N LEU A 125 -16.63 1.92 -11.66
CA LEU A 125 -16.48 2.04 -13.11
C LEU A 125 -17.27 3.24 -13.61
N SER A 126 -16.61 4.08 -14.42
CA SER A 126 -17.26 5.10 -15.25
C SER A 126 -17.19 4.69 -16.72
N PHE A 127 -18.12 5.16 -17.54
CA PHE A 127 -18.32 4.66 -18.89
C PHE A 127 -18.30 5.79 -19.92
N ASN A 128 -17.79 5.51 -21.12
CA ASN A 128 -17.94 6.35 -22.31
C ASN A 128 -17.51 7.82 -22.12
N SER A 129 -16.43 8.06 -21.36
CA SER A 129 -15.96 9.40 -20.99
C SER A 129 -16.89 10.21 -20.08
N ASP A 130 -17.94 9.58 -19.53
CA ASP A 130 -18.87 10.17 -18.57
C ASP A 130 -18.57 9.68 -17.15
N THR A 131 -18.16 10.60 -16.27
CA THR A 131 -17.84 10.32 -14.86
C THR A 131 -19.03 10.52 -13.91
N SER A 132 -20.19 10.94 -14.42
CA SER A 132 -21.42 11.09 -13.65
C SER A 132 -22.09 9.73 -13.40
N ILE A 133 -21.97 8.81 -14.35
CA ILE A 133 -22.42 7.43 -14.23
C ILE A 133 -21.32 6.62 -13.54
N LYS A 134 -21.68 5.94 -12.45
CA LYS A 134 -20.76 5.11 -11.66
C LYS A 134 -21.41 3.79 -11.35
N CYS A 135 -20.83 2.71 -11.84
CA CYS A 135 -21.15 1.35 -11.41
C CYS A 135 -20.18 0.97 -10.29
N ASP A 136 -20.69 0.48 -9.16
CA ASP A 136 -19.89 -0.17 -8.13
C ASP A 136 -20.17 -1.68 -8.20
N PRO A 137 -19.24 -2.50 -8.75
CA PRO A 137 -19.45 -3.94 -8.88
C PRO A 137 -19.59 -4.68 -7.53
N LEU A 138 -19.07 -4.13 -6.42
CA LEU A 138 -19.21 -4.73 -5.10
C LEU A 138 -20.60 -4.48 -4.52
N MET A 139 -21.15 -3.29 -4.75
CA MET A 139 -22.49 -2.93 -4.27
C MET A 139 -23.60 -3.32 -5.26
N GLY A 140 -23.26 -3.64 -6.51
CA GLY A 140 -24.21 -3.93 -7.59
C GLY A 140 -25.05 -2.72 -8.02
N THR A 141 -24.72 -1.52 -7.55
CA THR A 141 -25.46 -0.29 -7.83
C THR A 141 -25.11 0.24 -9.21
N ASP A 142 -26.14 0.57 -10.00
CA ASP A 142 -26.02 1.25 -11.29
C ASP A 142 -25.10 0.54 -12.32
N CYS A 143 -24.99 -0.79 -12.24
CA CYS A 143 -24.16 -1.63 -13.11
C CYS A 143 -24.91 -2.25 -14.31
N MET A 144 -26.09 -1.73 -14.66
CA MET A 144 -26.96 -2.31 -15.69
C MET A 144 -26.67 -1.70 -17.08
N MET A 145 -25.50 -2.00 -17.63
CA MET A 145 -25.12 -1.53 -18.98
C MET A 145 -25.56 -2.53 -20.05
N LYS A 146 -26.19 -2.07 -21.14
CA LYS A 146 -26.62 -2.96 -22.22
C LYS A 146 -25.43 -3.47 -23.03
N ILE A 147 -25.53 -4.68 -23.57
CA ILE A 147 -24.55 -5.20 -24.52
C ILE A 147 -24.43 -4.22 -25.70
N GLY A 148 -23.19 -3.92 -26.09
CA GLY A 148 -22.87 -2.98 -27.16
C GLY A 148 -22.93 -1.49 -26.78
N SER A 149 -23.40 -1.11 -25.59
CA SER A 149 -23.50 0.31 -25.18
C SER A 149 -22.24 0.86 -24.52
N VAL A 150 -21.23 0.03 -24.25
CA VAL A 150 -19.98 0.44 -23.60
C VAL A 150 -18.85 0.54 -24.64
N ASP A 151 -18.32 1.75 -24.80
CA ASP A 151 -17.19 2.10 -25.65
C ASP A 151 -15.89 2.17 -24.87
N SER A 152 -15.95 2.72 -23.66
CA SER A 152 -14.79 2.82 -22.79
C SER A 152 -15.16 2.70 -21.33
N ILE A 153 -14.20 2.28 -20.54
CA ILE A 153 -14.31 2.24 -19.08
C ILE A 153 -13.15 2.98 -18.42
N LEU A 154 -13.42 3.57 -17.26
CA LEU A 154 -12.43 4.13 -16.35
C LEU A 154 -12.64 3.48 -15.00
N VAL A 155 -11.56 2.99 -14.38
CA VAL A 155 -11.60 2.52 -13.00
C VAL A 155 -11.20 3.67 -12.09
N GLN A 156 -12.00 3.93 -11.06
CA GLN A 156 -11.65 4.82 -9.96
C GLN A 156 -11.73 4.04 -8.64
N LEU A 157 -10.63 4.03 -7.88
CA LEU A 157 -10.52 3.37 -6.58
C LEU A 157 -11.05 4.25 -5.44
N GLY A 158 -11.30 3.67 -4.27
CA GLY A 158 -11.88 4.36 -3.11
C GLY A 158 -11.06 5.56 -2.62
N ASN A 159 -9.75 5.55 -2.82
CA ASN A 159 -8.82 6.64 -2.52
C ASN A 159 -8.72 7.72 -3.63
N TYR A 160 -9.64 7.69 -4.60
CA TYR A 160 -9.69 8.56 -5.78
C TYR A 160 -8.54 8.37 -6.78
N ALA A 161 -7.75 7.29 -6.67
CA ALA A 161 -6.84 6.92 -7.73
C ALA A 161 -7.60 6.39 -8.94
N LYS A 162 -7.11 6.66 -10.15
CA LYS A 162 -7.81 6.32 -11.39
C LYS A 162 -6.90 5.70 -12.44
N SER A 163 -7.45 4.80 -13.23
CA SER A 163 -6.80 4.30 -14.44
C SER A 163 -6.85 5.34 -15.56
N LYS A 164 -6.22 5.04 -16.68
CA LYS A 164 -6.61 5.63 -17.97
C LYS A 164 -7.93 5.03 -18.45
N TRP A 165 -8.58 5.71 -19.39
CA TRP A 165 -9.69 5.14 -20.13
C TRP A 165 -9.22 3.92 -20.92
N TYR A 166 -9.89 2.79 -20.73
CA TYR A 166 -9.70 1.59 -21.52
C TYR A 166 -10.80 1.51 -22.58
N THR A 167 -10.43 1.34 -23.85
CA THR A 167 -11.38 1.14 -24.95
C THR A 167 -11.81 -0.32 -25.02
N VAL A 168 -13.12 -0.57 -24.90
CA VAL A 168 -13.72 -1.89 -25.10
C VAL A 168 -13.67 -2.24 -26.58
N ARG A 169 -13.15 -3.41 -26.91
CA ARG A 169 -12.80 -3.79 -28.29
C ARG A 169 -13.93 -4.55 -28.96
N ASP A 170 -14.57 -5.47 -28.23
CA ASP A 170 -15.67 -6.27 -28.74
C ASP A 170 -17.02 -5.73 -28.24
N LYS A 171 -17.92 -5.41 -29.17
CA LYS A 171 -19.27 -4.89 -28.87
C LYS A 171 -20.25 -5.97 -28.45
N LYS A 172 -19.89 -7.24 -28.62
CA LYS A 172 -20.72 -8.39 -28.24
C LYS A 172 -20.44 -8.89 -26.84
N ILE A 173 -19.48 -8.30 -26.13
CA ILE A 173 -19.14 -8.71 -24.77
C ILE A 173 -20.39 -8.62 -23.90
N ASN A 174 -20.56 -9.62 -23.04
CA ASN A 174 -21.58 -9.61 -22.01
C ASN A 174 -21.00 -9.92 -20.63
N LYS A 175 -19.67 -10.00 -20.54
CA LYS A 175 -18.93 -10.03 -19.29
C LYS A 175 -17.62 -9.22 -19.40
N LEU A 176 -17.34 -8.43 -18.36
CA LEU A 176 -16.11 -7.65 -18.24
C LEU A 176 -15.50 -7.87 -16.86
N SER A 177 -14.24 -8.30 -16.84
CA SER A 177 -13.46 -8.45 -15.60
C SER A 177 -12.28 -7.50 -15.61
N VAL A 178 -12.01 -6.83 -14.49
CA VAL A 178 -10.90 -5.89 -14.35
C VAL A 178 -9.94 -6.32 -13.25
N THR A 179 -8.65 -6.31 -13.57
CA THR A 179 -7.57 -6.54 -12.63
C THR A 179 -6.68 -5.31 -12.56
N VAL A 180 -6.48 -4.74 -11.37
CA VAL A 180 -5.44 -3.72 -11.15
C VAL A 180 -4.10 -4.42 -11.02
N LEU A 181 -3.11 -3.97 -11.79
CA LEU A 181 -1.80 -4.61 -11.91
C LEU A 181 -0.85 -4.22 -10.77
N VAL A 182 -1.29 -4.45 -9.54
CA VAL A 182 -0.57 -4.20 -8.29
C VAL A 182 -0.81 -5.37 -7.33
N HIS A 183 0.08 -5.58 -6.37
CA HIS A 183 -0.11 -6.55 -5.28
C HIS A 183 -0.75 -5.90 -4.04
N GLU A 184 -0.75 -4.57 -3.95
CA GLU A 184 -1.18 -3.84 -2.77
C GLU A 184 -2.68 -3.50 -2.83
N ILE A 185 -3.37 -3.54 -1.69
CA ILE A 185 -4.70 -2.95 -1.56
C ILE A 185 -4.53 -1.44 -1.44
N LEU A 186 -4.95 -0.71 -2.47
CA LEU A 186 -4.62 0.71 -2.60
C LEU A 186 -5.42 1.63 -1.68
N ASP A 187 -6.49 1.18 -1.03
CA ASP A 187 -7.30 2.02 -0.11
C ASP A 187 -6.47 2.70 0.99
N LYS A 188 -5.35 2.08 1.37
CA LYS A 188 -4.40 2.60 2.35
C LYS A 188 -3.05 2.99 1.74
N TYR A 189 -3.02 3.28 0.45
CA TYR A 189 -1.81 3.70 -0.25
C TYR A 189 -1.76 5.22 -0.41
N SER A 190 -0.66 5.85 0.02
CA SER A 190 -0.40 7.28 -0.19
C SER A 190 0.32 7.51 -1.52
N PHE A 191 -0.22 8.37 -2.37
CA PHE A 191 0.42 8.75 -3.63
C PHE A 191 1.28 10.00 -3.43
N LEU A 192 2.60 9.80 -3.37
CA LEU A 192 3.58 10.88 -3.32
C LEU A 192 4.05 11.18 -4.74
N GLU A 193 3.74 12.37 -5.26
CA GLU A 193 4.14 12.81 -6.60
C GLU A 193 5.01 14.07 -6.46
N GLU A 194 6.33 13.91 -6.61
CA GLU A 194 7.32 14.97 -6.41
C GLU A 194 7.21 15.62 -5.00
N GLU A 195 7.12 14.77 -3.98
CA GLU A 195 7.07 15.20 -2.58
C GLU A 195 8.47 15.57 -2.10
N LYS A 196 8.64 16.77 -1.53
CA LYS A 196 9.97 17.36 -1.30
C LYS A 196 10.26 17.60 0.17
N TYR A 197 11.48 17.30 0.57
CA TYR A 197 12.01 17.58 1.90
C TYR A 197 13.37 18.27 1.79
N LEU A 198 13.60 19.30 2.61
CA LEU A 198 14.92 19.89 2.81
C LEU A 198 15.65 19.17 3.94
N TYR A 199 16.88 18.75 3.67
CA TYR A 199 17.77 18.18 4.67
C TYR A 199 18.41 19.30 5.51
N LYS A 200 18.06 19.37 6.79
CA LYS A 200 18.55 20.39 7.73
C LYS A 200 18.92 19.78 9.07
N ASN A 201 20.17 19.94 9.48
CA ASN A 201 20.69 19.48 10.78
C ASN A 201 20.39 18.00 11.06
N GLY A 202 20.53 17.14 10.05
CA GLY A 202 20.24 15.72 10.17
C GLY A 202 18.77 15.34 10.00
N ASN A 203 17.85 16.29 9.93
CA ASN A 203 16.41 16.07 9.82
C ASN A 203 15.89 16.39 8.42
N LEU A 204 14.66 15.95 8.12
CA LEU A 204 13.94 16.26 6.89
C LEU A 204 12.77 17.19 7.19
N VAL A 205 12.77 18.38 6.59
CA VAL A 205 11.68 19.36 6.72
C VAL A 205 10.88 19.39 5.43
N ARG A 206 9.59 19.05 5.48
CA ARG A 206 8.71 19.03 4.31
C ARG A 206 8.63 20.41 3.66
N VAL A 207 8.74 20.46 2.34
CA VAL A 207 8.60 21.68 1.54
C VAL A 207 7.17 21.75 1.02
N TYR A 208 6.40 22.70 1.56
CA TYR A 208 5.03 22.93 1.09
C TYR A 208 5.05 23.72 -0.22
N ARG A 209 4.09 23.41 -1.11
CA ARG A 209 3.94 24.11 -2.40
C ARG A 209 3.28 25.50 -2.24
N ASP A 210 2.57 25.76 -1.13
CA ASP A 210 1.87 27.03 -0.85
C ASP A 210 2.06 27.54 0.59
N SER A 211 1.90 28.85 0.79
CA SER A 211 2.19 29.64 2.00
C SER A 211 1.22 29.45 3.18
N ASP A 212 0.19 28.60 3.06
CA ASP A 212 -0.82 28.39 4.11
C ASP A 212 -0.50 27.26 5.09
N ALA A 213 0.69 26.67 4.99
CA ALA A 213 1.14 25.63 5.92
C ALA A 213 1.51 26.22 7.29
N LYS A 214 0.52 26.33 8.19
CA LYS A 214 0.73 26.75 9.59
C LYS A 214 1.59 25.80 10.42
N GLN A 215 1.96 24.62 9.91
CA GLN A 215 2.85 23.68 10.61
C GLN A 215 3.78 22.99 9.63
N SER A 216 5.09 23.09 9.87
CA SER A 216 6.10 22.36 9.10
C SER A 216 6.27 20.93 9.62
N LEU A 217 6.04 19.92 8.78
CA LEU A 217 6.36 18.54 9.13
C LEU A 217 7.88 18.37 9.13
N THR A 218 8.44 18.04 10.30
CA THR A 218 9.86 17.71 10.45
C THR A 218 10.02 16.25 10.86
N LEU A 219 10.62 15.44 9.99
CA LEU A 219 10.98 14.06 10.29
C LEU A 219 12.38 14.04 10.91
N LYS A 220 12.46 13.54 12.15
CA LYS A 220 13.71 13.44 12.91
C LYS A 220 14.44 12.14 12.55
N LYS A 221 15.75 12.23 12.31
CA LYS A 221 16.55 11.02 12.03
C LYS A 221 16.65 10.14 13.27
N VAL A 222 16.38 8.85 13.11
CA VAL A 222 16.59 7.84 14.14
C VAL A 222 18.10 7.63 14.32
N LYS A 223 18.60 7.76 15.54
CA LYS A 223 19.97 7.36 15.86
C LYS A 223 20.03 5.84 15.86
N GLN A 224 20.84 5.24 14.99
CA GLN A 224 21.12 3.81 15.06
C GLN A 224 21.77 3.52 16.41
N GLN A 225 21.15 2.70 17.24
CA GLN A 225 21.80 2.19 18.45
C GLN A 225 22.94 1.28 17.99
N LYS A 226 24.19 1.72 18.19
CA LYS A 226 25.33 0.81 18.12
C LYS A 226 25.18 -0.16 19.29
N ASN A 227 24.82 -1.40 18.98
CA ASN A 227 24.98 -2.49 19.94
C ASN A 227 26.49 -2.76 20.03
N GLU A 228 27.12 -2.19 21.05
CA GLU A 228 28.44 -2.62 21.53
C GLU A 228 28.34 -3.95 22.27
#